data_AF-A0AAD5Q0Z5-F1
#
_entry.id   AF-A0AAD5Q0Z5-F1
#
_cell.length_a   1.000
_cell.length_b   1.000
_cell.length_c   1.000
_cell.angle_alpha   90.00
_cell.angle_beta   90.00
_cell.angle_gamma   90.00
#
_symmetry.space_group_name_H-M   'P 1'
#
loop_
_entity.id
_entity.type
_entity.pdbx_description
1 polymer ?
#
loop_
_entity_poly.entity_id
_entity_poly.type
_entity_poly.pdbx_seq_one_letter_code
_entity_poly.pdbx_strand_id
1 'polypeptide(L)'
;MSAKKEKLPRLIYYPTTAATINAVHSVLTAGLAEPRLCCVLINSPFGLSHLKEIAEYEEENFHPICAAEIYDDYFRQVRIWTRMGHAPSVIQKELDLRFAPVLDVQKEIAQLQRATTTMKKL
;
A
#
# COMPACT_ATOMS: atom_id res chain seq x y z
N MET A 1 24.79 -24.53 12.19
CA MET A 1 23.39 -24.10 12.42
C MET A 1 23.08 -23.02 11.40
N SER A 2 22.35 -23.35 10.33
CA SER A 2 22.00 -22.40 9.28
C SER A 2 20.97 -21.41 9.84
N ALA A 3 21.30 -20.12 9.87
CA ALA A 3 20.35 -19.08 10.22
C ALA A 3 19.11 -19.23 9.34
N LYS A 4 17.92 -19.42 9.93
CA LYS A 4 16.65 -19.30 9.21
C LYS A 4 16.68 -17.92 8.56
N LYS A 5 16.68 -17.85 7.22
CA LYS A 5 16.43 -16.59 6.51
C LYS A 5 15.08 -16.08 7.01
N GLU A 6 15.09 -14.99 7.78
CA GLU A 6 13.85 -14.29 8.12
C GLU A 6 13.12 -13.95 6.81
N LYS A 7 11.88 -14.41 6.70
CA LYS A 7 11.06 -14.11 5.53
C LYS A 7 10.67 -12.63 5.63
N LEU A 8 11.22 -11.83 4.73
CA LEU A 8 10.91 -10.41 4.66
C LEU A 8 9.45 -10.21 4.22
N PRO A 9 8.75 -9.21 4.77
CA PRO A 9 7.42 -8.85 4.30
C PRO A 9 7.45 -8.43 2.84
N ARG A 10 6.38 -8.75 2.10
CA ARG A 10 6.27 -8.47 0.66
C ARG A 10 5.08 -7.58 0.36
N LEU A 11 5.29 -6.60 -0.50
CA LEU A 11 4.23 -5.81 -1.12
C LEU A 11 3.89 -6.43 -2.48
N ILE A 12 2.63 -6.82 -2.68
CA ILE A 12 2.08 -7.26 -3.96
C ILE A 12 1.25 -6.10 -4.52
N TYR A 13 1.77 -5.49 -5.58
CA TYR A 13 1.11 -4.36 -6.24
C TYR A 13 1.42 -4.36 -7.73
N TYR A 14 0.36 -4.31 -8.53
CA TYR A 14 0.43 -4.15 -9.98
C TYR A 14 -0.53 -3.04 -10.44
N PRO A 15 -0.35 -2.51 -11.66
CA PRO A 15 -1.12 -1.36 -12.14
C PRO A 15 -2.64 -1.57 -12.15
N THR A 16 -3.11 -2.81 -12.33
CA THR A 16 -4.54 -3.13 -12.36
C THR A 16 -4.92 -4.09 -11.24
N THR A 17 -6.15 -3.95 -10.73
CA THR A 17 -6.70 -4.87 -9.72
C THR A 17 -6.59 -6.33 -10.17
N ALA A 18 -6.95 -6.63 -11.42
CA ALA A 18 -6.87 -7.98 -11.97
C ALA A 18 -5.43 -8.52 -11.99
N ALA A 19 -4.45 -7.70 -12.37
CA ALA A 19 -3.05 -8.10 -12.35
C ALA A 19 -2.56 -8.38 -10.92
N THR A 20 -2.96 -7.56 -9.95
CA THR A 20 -2.63 -7.77 -8.54
C THR A 20 -3.21 -9.09 -8.03
N ILE A 21 -4.49 -9.37 -8.32
CA ILE A 21 -5.14 -10.63 -7.92
C ILE A 21 -4.45 -11.84 -8.55
N ASN A 22 -4.15 -11.80 -9.85
CA ASN A 22 -3.45 -12.88 -10.53
C ASN A 22 -2.06 -13.13 -9.92
N ALA A 23 -1.38 -12.06 -9.51
CA ALA A 23 -0.12 -12.18 -8.79
C ALA A 23 -0.29 -12.82 -7.41
N VAL A 24 -1.36 -12.50 -6.67
CA VAL A 24 -1.68 -13.16 -5.39
C VAL A 24 -1.85 -14.68 -5.60
N HIS A 25 -2.65 -15.09 -6.59
CA HIS A 25 -2.79 -16.51 -6.93
C HIS A 25 -1.44 -17.16 -7.26
N SER A 26 -0.62 -16.48 -8.07
CA SER A 26 0.70 -16.98 -8.43
C SER A 26 1.62 -17.16 -7.21
N VAL A 27 1.57 -16.23 -6.25
CA VAL A 27 2.36 -16.32 -5.01
C VAL A 27 1.91 -17.49 -4.15
N LEU A 28 0.59 -17.70 -4.02
CA LEU A 28 0.01 -18.82 -3.28
C LEU A 28 0.40 -20.16 -3.91
N THR A 29 0.11 -20.35 -5.20
CA THR A 29 0.35 -21.61 -5.90
C THR A 29 1.82 -21.99 -5.94
N ALA A 30 2.71 -21.01 -6.11
CA ALA A 30 4.15 -21.25 -6.17
C ALA A 30 4.83 -21.31 -4.79
N GLY A 31 4.10 -21.05 -3.69
CA GLY A 31 4.65 -21.04 -2.32
C GLY A 31 5.78 -20.03 -2.13
N LEU A 32 5.79 -18.93 -2.90
CA LEU A 32 6.92 -18.00 -2.97
C LEU A 32 7.03 -17.09 -1.74
N ALA A 33 5.93 -16.92 -1.00
CA ALA A 33 5.85 -16.12 0.20
C ALA A 33 4.74 -16.64 1.13
N GLU A 34 4.85 -16.34 2.42
CA GLU A 34 3.78 -16.60 3.38
C GLU A 34 2.71 -15.51 3.22
N PRO A 35 1.42 -15.87 3.02
CA PRO A 35 0.33 -14.90 2.86
C PRO A 35 0.25 -13.85 3.97
N ARG A 36 0.51 -14.27 5.22
CA ARG A 36 0.53 -13.40 6.40
C ARG A 36 1.61 -12.32 6.36
N LEU A 37 2.67 -12.54 5.59
CA LEU A 37 3.74 -11.56 5.38
C LEU A 37 3.53 -10.74 4.10
N CYS A 38 2.43 -10.94 3.40
CA CYS A 38 2.09 -10.24 2.16
C CYS A 38 1.08 -9.12 2.44
N CYS A 39 1.49 -7.90 2.12
CA CYS A 39 0.60 -6.76 1.98
C CYS A 39 0.17 -6.65 0.52
N VAL A 40 -1.14 -6.61 0.26
CA VAL A 40 -1.69 -6.55 -1.10
C VAL A 40 -2.32 -5.19 -1.32
N LEU A 41 -1.78 -4.40 -2.23
CA LEU A 41 -2.33 -3.09 -2.57
C LEU A 41 -3.28 -3.21 -3.77
N ILE A 42 -4.56 -2.92 -3.53
CA ILE A 42 -5.65 -3.04 -4.50
C ILE A 42 -6.21 -1.65 -4.83
N ASN A 43 -6.54 -1.44 -6.11
CA ASN A 43 -7.02 -0.14 -6.58
C ASN A 43 -8.54 0.04 -6.54
N SER A 44 -9.31 -1.05 -6.34
CA SER A 44 -10.78 -0.99 -6.34
C SER A 44 -11.41 -1.83 -5.22
N PRO A 45 -12.57 -1.41 -4.67
CA PRO A 45 -13.28 -2.17 -3.63
C PRO A 45 -13.68 -3.58 -4.10
N PHE A 46 -14.02 -3.74 -5.38
CA PHE A 46 -14.30 -5.05 -5.97
C PHE A 46 -13.11 -6.03 -5.81
N GLY A 47 -11.89 -5.55 -6.01
CA GLY A 47 -10.70 -6.38 -5.80
C GLY A 47 -10.50 -6.78 -4.35
N LEU A 48 -10.90 -5.92 -3.41
CA LEU A 48 -10.83 -6.23 -1.98
C LEU A 48 -11.78 -7.37 -1.62
N SER A 49 -13.02 -7.33 -2.11
CA SER A 49 -13.98 -8.43 -1.92
C SER A 49 -13.45 -9.73 -2.50
N HIS A 50 -12.92 -9.68 -3.73
CA HIS A 50 -12.39 -10.88 -4.37
C HIS A 50 -11.16 -11.45 -3.66
N LEU A 51 -10.27 -10.59 -3.13
CA LEU A 51 -9.15 -11.04 -2.31
C LEU A 51 -9.61 -11.72 -1.00
N LYS A 52 -10.71 -11.26 -0.39
CA LYS A 52 -11.30 -11.91 0.78
C LYS A 52 -11.83 -13.31 0.44
N GLU A 53 -12.50 -13.46 -0.70
CA GLU A 53 -12.96 -14.77 -1.17
C GLU A 53 -11.79 -15.76 -1.34
N ILE A 54 -10.67 -15.29 -1.90
CA ILE A 54 -9.45 -16.10 -2.05
C ILE A 54 -8.87 -16.47 -0.69
N ALA A 55 -8.77 -15.50 0.22
CA ALA A 55 -8.25 -15.72 1.58
C ALA A 55 -9.09 -16.75 2.35
N GLU A 56 -10.42 -16.66 2.26
CA GLU A 56 -11.36 -17.60 2.87
C GLU A 56 -11.24 -19.00 2.27
N TYR A 57 -11.14 -19.10 0.93
CA TYR A 57 -11.01 -20.39 0.24
C TYR A 57 -9.71 -21.12 0.57
N GLU A 58 -8.60 -20.39 0.66
CA GLU A 58 -7.27 -20.93 0.93
C GLU A 58 -6.98 -21.08 2.44
N GLU A 59 -7.92 -20.70 3.32
CA GLU A 59 -7.73 -20.63 4.78
C GLU A 59 -6.52 -19.78 5.21
N GLU A 60 -6.20 -18.74 4.42
CA GLU A 60 -5.04 -17.89 4.58
C GLU A 60 -5.43 -16.45 4.90
N ASN A 61 -4.48 -15.69 5.47
CA ASN A 61 -4.71 -14.28 5.82
C ASN A 61 -3.72 -13.38 5.09
N PHE A 62 -4.24 -12.42 4.35
CA PHE A 62 -3.48 -11.33 3.74
C PHE A 62 -3.68 -10.02 4.51
N HIS A 63 -2.78 -9.06 4.29
CA HIS A 63 -2.96 -7.68 4.76
C HIS A 63 -3.34 -6.76 3.59
N PRO A 64 -4.63 -6.69 3.21
CA PRO A 64 -5.05 -5.89 2.07
C PRO A 64 -5.10 -4.40 2.41
N ILE A 65 -4.72 -3.58 1.44
CA ILE A 65 -4.91 -2.12 1.46
C ILE A 65 -5.65 -1.74 0.17
N CYS A 66 -6.77 -1.01 0.29
CA CYS A 66 -7.51 -0.51 -0.86
C CYS A 66 -7.21 0.99 -1.07
N ALA A 67 -6.57 1.34 -2.18
CA ALA A 67 -6.26 2.73 -2.52
C ALA A 67 -7.53 3.58 -2.70
N ALA A 68 -8.60 3.02 -3.29
CA ALA A 68 -9.86 3.73 -3.46
C ALA A 68 -10.51 4.13 -2.13
N GLU A 69 -10.46 3.27 -1.11
CA GLU A 69 -10.98 3.58 0.23
C GLU A 69 -10.17 4.69 0.89
N ILE A 70 -8.85 4.66 0.73
CA ILE A 70 -7.95 5.72 1.23
C ILE A 70 -8.31 7.06 0.57
N TYR A 71 -8.44 7.10 -0.76
CA TYR A 71 -8.80 8.33 -1.46
C TYR A 71 -10.18 8.84 -1.10
N ASP A 72 -11.18 7.97 -1.01
CA ASP A 72 -12.54 8.38 -0.64
C ASP A 72 -12.59 8.96 0.79
N ASP A 73 -11.86 8.36 1.74
CA ASP A 73 -11.78 8.91 3.09
C ASP A 73 -11.14 10.30 3.11
N TYR A 74 -10.08 10.53 2.33
CA TYR A 74 -9.47 11.86 2.21
C TYR A 74 -10.42 12.87 1.57
N PHE A 75 -11.06 12.54 0.46
CA PHE A 75 -12.02 13.45 -0.16
C PHE A 75 -13.23 13.71 0.74
N ARG A 76 -13.65 12.73 1.54
CA ARG A 76 -14.69 12.92 2.56
C ARG A 76 -14.25 13.92 3.62
N GLN A 77 -13.04 13.79 4.17
CA GLN A 77 -12.50 14.74 5.15
C GLN A 77 -12.42 16.17 4.59
N VAL A 78 -11.84 16.33 3.40
CA VAL A 78 -11.74 17.63 2.72
C VAL A 78 -13.14 18.24 2.50
N ARG A 79 -14.11 17.45 2.01
CA ARG A 79 -15.49 17.93 1.80
C ARG A 79 -16.15 18.39 3.09
N ILE A 80 -15.97 17.69 4.20
CA ILE A 80 -16.54 18.08 5.50
C ILE A 80 -15.96 19.41 5.94
N TRP A 81 -14.64 19.56 5.88
CA TRP A 81 -13.96 20.77 6.34
C TRP A 81 -14.27 21.99 5.48
N THR A 82 -14.37 21.80 4.16
CA THR A 82 -14.84 22.85 3.25
C THR A 82 -16.27 23.30 3.59
N ARG A 83 -17.17 22.37 3.93
CA ARG A 83 -18.55 22.71 4.35
C ARG A 83 -18.61 23.44 5.69
N MET A 84 -17.63 23.23 6.56
CA MET A 84 -17.47 23.98 7.81
C MET A 84 -16.90 25.39 7.58
N GLY A 85 -16.55 25.75 6.35
CA GLY A 85 -16.02 27.07 6.00
C GLY A 85 -14.51 27.22 6.18
N HIS A 86 -13.77 26.12 6.38
CA HIS A 86 -12.32 26.19 6.47
C HIS A 86 -11.70 26.54 5.11
N ALA A 87 -10.71 27.44 5.12
CA ALA A 87 -9.95 27.79 3.93
C ALA A 87 -9.06 26.60 3.49
N PRO A 88 -8.82 26.41 2.17
CA PRO A 88 -8.01 25.30 1.67
C PRO A 88 -6.61 25.20 2.29
N SER A 89 -5.96 26.33 2.59
CA SER A 89 -4.65 26.35 3.25
C SER A 89 -4.66 25.77 4.66
N VAL A 90 -5.75 25.93 5.40
CA VAL A 90 -5.93 25.34 6.73
C VAL A 90 -6.13 23.83 6.62
N ILE A 91 -6.94 23.39 5.66
CA ILE A 91 -7.18 21.96 5.39
C ILE A 91 -5.87 21.27 5.01
N GLN A 92 -5.11 21.86 4.08
CA GLN A 92 -3.82 21.33 3.65
C GLN A 92 -2.84 21.26 4.83
N LYS A 93 -2.74 22.31 5.65
CA LYS A 93 -1.85 22.34 6.81
C LYS A 93 -2.16 21.22 7.80
N GLU A 94 -3.43 20.94 8.08
CA GLU A 94 -3.76 19.81 8.95
C GLU A 94 -3.35 18.47 8.32
N LEU A 95 -3.70 18.26 7.04
CA LEU A 95 -3.36 17.01 6.37
C LEU A 95 -1.85 16.80 6.36
N ASP A 96 -1.06 17.85 6.10
CA ASP A 96 0.40 17.80 6.15
C ASP A 96 0.92 17.45 7.55
N LEU A 97 0.31 18.01 8.61
CA LEU A 97 0.67 17.67 10.00
C LEU A 97 0.36 16.21 10.33
N ARG A 98 -0.83 15.74 9.95
CA ARG A 98 -1.26 14.35 10.18
C ARG A 98 -0.39 13.33 9.45
N PHE A 99 0.08 13.67 8.26
CA PHE A 99 0.91 12.82 7.42
C PHE A 99 2.40 13.16 7.46
N ALA A 100 2.84 14.04 8.36
CA ALA A 100 4.24 14.42 8.49
C ALA A 100 5.20 13.20 8.58
N PRO A 101 4.90 12.15 9.37
CA PRO A 101 5.77 10.98 9.42
C PRO A 101 5.91 10.26 8.07
N VAL A 102 4.83 10.18 7.28
CA VAL A 102 4.82 9.54 5.97
C VAL A 102 5.59 10.39 4.95
N LEU A 103 5.43 11.72 5.02
CA LEU A 103 6.15 12.66 4.17
C LEU A 103 7.67 12.59 4.42
N ASP A 104 8.08 12.42 5.66
CA ASP A 104 9.50 12.30 6.00
C ASP A 104 10.10 10.99 5.45
N VAL A 105 9.40 9.87 5.61
CA VAL A 105 9.80 8.59 4.97
C VAL A 105 9.87 8.73 3.44
N GLN A 106 8.91 9.43 2.82
CA GLN A 106 8.93 9.64 1.36
C GLN A 106 10.14 10.47 0.92
N LYS A 107 10.53 11.50 1.68
CA LYS A 107 11.74 12.30 1.42
C LYS A 107 12.99 11.43 1.54
N GLU A 108 13.09 10.61 2.58
CA GLU A 108 14.22 9.69 2.78
C GLU A 108 14.35 8.71 1.61
N ILE A 109 13.24 8.09 1.17
CA ILE A 109 13.22 7.18 0.02
C ILE A 109 13.70 7.92 -1.25
N ALA A 110 13.21 9.14 -1.49
CA ALA A 110 13.60 9.93 -2.65
C ALA A 110 15.10 10.29 -2.63
N GLN A 111 15.68 10.55 -1.45
CA GLN A 111 17.11 10.79 -1.29
C GLN A 111 17.93 9.52 -1.59
N LEU A 112 17.50 8.36 -1.07
CA LEU A 112 18.15 7.07 -1.32
C LEU A 112 18.17 6.71 -2.81
N GLN A 113 17.07 6.93 -3.53
CA GLN A 113 16.98 6.69 -4.98
C GLN A 113 17.93 7.59 -5.80
N ARG A 114 18.09 8.86 -5.38
CA ARG A 114 19.04 9.78 -6.02
C ARG A 114 20.49 9.34 -5.78
N ALA A 115 20.82 8.90 -4.57
CA ALA A 115 22.15 8.41 -4.24
C ALA A 115 22.53 7.15 -5.04
N THR A 116 21.61 6.18 -5.16
CA THR A 116 21.84 4.96 -5.97
C THR A 116 21.93 5.23 -7.47
N THR A 117 21.17 6.20 -7.99
CA THR A 117 21.25 6.60 -9.41
C THR A 117 22.58 7.29 -9.73
N THR A 118 23.18 7.98 -8.76
CA THR A 118 24.47 8.67 -8.92
C THR A 118 25.64 7.66 -8.87
N MET A 119 25.55 6.64 -8.01
CA MET A 119 26.55 5.56 -7.94
C MET A 119 26.59 4.65 -9.18
N LYS A 120 25.47 4.42 -9.86
CA LYS A 120 25.44 3.62 -11.11
C LYS A 120 26.04 4.33 -12.33
N LYS A 121 26.38 5.62 -12.23
CA LYS A 121 26.94 6.43 -13.31
C LYS A 121 28.46 6.61 -13.23
N LEU A 122 29.11 5.99 -12.24
CA LEU A 122 30.57 5.89 -12.10
C LEU A 122 31.02 4.48 -12.46
#